data_AF-A0A956YKC0-F1
#
_entry.id   AF-A0A956YKC0-F1
#
_cell.length_a   1.000
_cell.length_b   1.000
_cell.length_c   1.000
_cell.angle_alpha   90.00
_cell.angle_beta   90.00
_cell.angle_gamma   90.00
#
_symmetry.space_group_name_H-M   'P 1'
#
loop_
_entity.id
_entity.type
_entity.pdbx_description
1 polymer ?
#
loop_
_entity_poly.entity_id
_entity_poly.type
_entity_poly.pdbx_seq_one_letter_code
_entity_poly.pdbx_strand_id
1 'polypeptide(L)'
;MNNASSPLRNLLLTRLLPVVLLLLLLGASLSSIRVTSGTYDEFEYISRGYTYLKSGNTNLTLRHPILLDSLAAMPLLLLNDVQLPLDS
;
A
#
# COMPACT_ATOMS: atom_id res chain seq x y z
N MET A 1 40.25 -24.08 -24.75
CA MET A 1 40.07 -22.66 -25.14
C MET A 1 39.49 -21.92 -23.96
N ASN A 2 40.34 -21.18 -23.24
CA ASN A 2 40.02 -20.61 -21.94
C ASN A 2 39.18 -19.35 -22.12
N ASN A 3 37.98 -19.38 -21.55
CA ASN A 3 37.01 -18.30 -21.59
C ASN A 3 37.46 -17.22 -20.59
N ALA A 4 38.51 -16.46 -20.93
CA ALA A 4 38.94 -15.31 -20.14
C ALA A 4 37.88 -14.22 -20.27
N SER A 5 36.90 -14.23 -19.38
CA SER A 5 35.93 -13.15 -19.31
C SER A 5 36.66 -11.86 -18.94
N SER A 6 36.51 -10.83 -19.77
CA SER A 6 37.17 -9.56 -19.55
C SER A 6 36.81 -9.03 -18.16
N PRO A 7 37.79 -8.55 -17.37
CA PRO A 7 37.55 -8.16 -15.97
C PRO A 7 36.49 -7.07 -15.85
N LEU A 8 36.42 -6.19 -16.87
CA LEU A 8 35.38 -5.18 -17.02
C LEU A 8 33.98 -5.80 -17.17
N ARG A 9 33.83 -6.87 -17.95
CA ARG A 9 32.55 -7.55 -18.17
C ARG A 9 32.04 -8.24 -16.91
N ASN A 10 32.92 -8.87 -16.14
CA ASN A 10 32.54 -9.47 -14.86
C ASN A 10 32.14 -8.39 -13.84
N LEU A 11 32.86 -7.27 -13.76
CA LEU A 11 32.50 -6.17 -12.87
C LEU A 11 31.11 -5.59 -13.21
N LEU A 12 30.82 -5.35 -14.49
CA LEU A 12 29.55 -4.83 -14.97
C LEU A 12 28.40 -5.82 -14.70
N LEU A 13 28.59 -7.12 -15.02
CA LEU A 13 27.56 -8.14 -14.82
C LEU A 13 27.32 -8.50 -13.36
N THR A 14 28.33 -8.49 -12.50
CA THR A 14 28.16 -8.89 -11.09
C THR A 14 27.72 -7.74 -10.18
N ARG A 15 27.99 -6.47 -10.57
CA ARG A 15 27.65 -5.31 -9.73
C ARG A 15 26.55 -4.43 -10.29
N LEU A 16 26.58 -4.10 -11.59
CA LEU A 16 25.58 -3.19 -12.16
C LEU A 16 24.29 -3.91 -12.50
N LEU A 17 24.35 -5.14 -13.00
CA LEU A 17 23.15 -5.88 -13.37
C LEU A 17 22.17 -6.07 -12.20
N PRO A 18 22.59 -6.48 -10.98
CA PRO A 18 21.66 -6.59 -9.86
C PRO A 18 21.04 -5.24 -9.47
N VAL A 19 21.84 -4.15 -9.50
CA VAL A 19 21.36 -2.80 -9.20
C VAL A 19 20.29 -2.37 -10.22
N VAL A 20 20.53 -2.59 -11.50
CA VAL A 20 19.56 -2.28 -12.57
C VAL A 20 18.29 -3.11 -12.39
N LEU A 21 18.41 -4.41 -12.11
CA LEU A 21 17.24 -5.27 -11.87
C LEU A 21 16.44 -4.83 -10.65
N LEU A 22 17.09 -4.42 -9.56
CA LEU A 22 16.41 -3.89 -8.37
C LEU A 22 15.71 -2.56 -8.65
N LEU A 23 16.33 -1.67 -9.44
CA LEU A 23 15.70 -0.41 -9.84
C LEU A 23 14.49 -0.63 -10.76
N LEU A 24 14.58 -1.59 -11.69
CA LEU A 24 13.44 -1.98 -12.53
C LEU A 24 12.31 -2.59 -11.69
N LEU A 25 12.63 -3.45 -10.73
CA LEU A 25 11.64 -4.02 -9.81
C LEU A 25 10.97 -2.94 -8.98
N LEU A 26 11.76 -2.01 -8.42
CA LEU A 26 11.22 -0.86 -7.67
C LEU A 26 10.28 -0.02 -8.54
N GLY A 27 10.69 0.30 -9.77
CA GLY A 27 9.86 1.04 -10.72
C GLY A 27 8.55 0.33 -11.05
N ALA A 28 8.60 -0.99 -11.24
CA ALA A 28 7.41 -1.82 -11.46
C ALA A 28 6.48 -1.82 -10.23
N SER A 29 7.03 -2.01 -9.02
CA SER A 29 6.26 -1.99 -7.77
C SER A 29 5.61 -0.64 -7.49
N LEU A 30 6.33 0.47 -7.70
CA LEU A 30 5.77 1.82 -7.55
C LEU A 30 4.65 2.09 -8.55
N SER A 31 4.78 1.54 -9.77
CA SER A 31 3.76 1.69 -10.82
C SER A 31 2.51 0.85 -10.53
N SER A 32 2.64 -0.29 -9.85
CA SER A 32 1.51 -1.17 -9.53
C SER A 32 0.83 -0.87 -8.18
N ILE A 33 1.46 -0.09 -7.30
CA ILE A 33 1.06 0.03 -5.90
C ILE A 33 -0.41 0.41 -5.73
N ARG A 34 -0.94 1.32 -6.56
CA ARG A 34 -2.35 1.76 -6.47
C ARG A 34 -3.37 0.64 -6.65
N VAL A 35 -3.01 -0.41 -7.38
CA VAL A 35 -3.90 -1.54 -7.71
C VAL A 35 -3.62 -2.73 -6.80
N THR A 36 -2.37 -2.91 -6.38
CA THR A 36 -1.94 -4.09 -5.64
C THR A 36 -1.80 -3.88 -4.13
N SER A 37 -1.90 -2.65 -3.62
CA SER A 37 -1.71 -2.37 -2.21
C SER A 37 -2.87 -2.82 -1.34
N GLY A 38 -4.10 -2.84 -1.89
CA GLY A 38 -5.31 -3.13 -1.13
C GLY A 38 -5.28 -4.51 -0.51
N THR A 39 -5.30 -4.59 0.83
CA THR A 39 -5.40 -5.87 1.55
C THR A 39 -6.85 -6.15 1.96
N TYR A 40 -7.17 -7.43 2.20
CA TYR A 40 -8.55 -7.87 2.48
C TYR A 40 -9.15 -7.21 3.74
N ASP A 41 -8.32 -6.98 4.75
CA ASP A 41 -8.71 -6.45 6.05
C ASP A 41 -8.79 -4.91 6.09
N GLU A 42 -8.10 -4.21 5.20
CA GLU A 42 -8.13 -2.73 5.10
C GLU A 42 -9.55 -2.18 4.93
N PHE A 43 -10.40 -2.87 4.16
CA PHE A 43 -11.79 -2.46 3.96
C PHE A 43 -12.55 -2.35 5.28
N GLU A 44 -12.35 -3.32 6.20
CA GLU A 44 -13.04 -3.32 7.49
C GLU A 44 -12.51 -2.20 8.40
N TYR A 45 -11.20 -2.01 8.46
CA TYR A 45 -10.59 -0.96 9.31
C TYR A 45 -10.97 0.45 8.84
N ILE A 46 -10.89 0.72 7.53
CA ILE A 46 -11.19 2.03 6.96
C ILE A 46 -12.68 2.35 7.09
N SER A 47 -13.57 1.39 6.77
CA SER A 47 -15.01 1.62 6.87
C SER A 47 -15.47 1.85 8.31
N ARG A 48 -14.90 1.10 9.28
CA ARG A 48 -15.18 1.30 10.72
C ARG A 48 -14.69 2.66 11.21
N GLY A 49 -13.44 3.01 10.90
CA GLY A 49 -12.86 4.30 11.26
C GLY A 49 -13.66 5.48 10.69
N TYR A 50 -14.03 5.40 9.42
CA TYR A 50 -14.81 6.46 8.77
C TYR A 50 -16.22 6.59 9.36
N THR A 51 -16.88 5.45 9.64
CA THR A 51 -18.20 5.44 10.30
C THR A 51 -18.13 6.11 11.67
N TYR A 52 -17.10 5.80 12.46
CA TYR A 52 -16.88 6.45 13.75
C TYR A 52 -16.63 7.95 13.61
N LEU A 53 -15.76 8.37 12.68
CA LEU A 53 -15.46 9.79 12.45
C LEU A 53 -16.69 10.59 12.03
N LYS A 54 -17.59 10.02 11.22
CA LYS A 54 -18.77 10.71 10.70
C LYS A 54 -19.96 10.69 11.65
N SER A 55 -20.17 9.59 12.38
CA SER A 55 -21.39 9.36 13.19
C SER A 55 -21.17 9.22 14.69
N GLY A 56 -19.92 9.11 15.15
CA GLY A 56 -19.58 8.79 16.54
C GLY A 56 -19.96 7.36 16.96
N ASN A 57 -20.46 6.54 16.04
CA ASN A 57 -21.01 5.23 16.33
C ASN A 57 -19.91 4.15 16.35
N THR A 58 -19.92 3.33 17.40
CA THR A 58 -18.96 2.23 17.62
C THR A 58 -19.57 0.84 17.45
N ASN A 59 -20.81 0.75 16.97
CA ASN A 59 -21.57 -0.50 16.83
C ASN A 59 -21.02 -1.45 15.75
N LEU A 60 -20.11 -0.99 14.89
CA LEU A 60 -19.35 -1.86 14.00
C LEU A 60 -18.35 -2.68 14.83
N THR A 61 -18.39 -4.00 14.68
CA THR A 61 -17.66 -5.00 15.48
C THR A 61 -16.30 -4.50 15.96
N LEU A 62 -16.21 -4.20 17.26
CA LEU A 62 -15.01 -3.73 17.95
C LEU A 62 -14.03 -4.90 18.14
N ARG A 63 -13.29 -5.26 17.09
CA ARG A 63 -12.22 -6.25 17.18
C ARG A 63 -10.88 -5.63 17.64
N HIS A 64 -10.69 -4.33 17.39
CA HIS A 64 -9.47 -3.57 17.71
C HIS A 64 -9.81 -2.16 18.24
N PRO A 65 -8.86 -1.46 18.89
CA PRO A 65 -9.05 -0.09 19.33
C PRO A 65 -9.31 0.87 18.15
N ILE A 66 -10.38 1.68 18.26
CA ILE A 66 -10.88 2.58 17.20
C ILE A 66 -9.88 3.66 16.76
N LEU A 67 -8.89 4.00 17.60
CA LEU A 67 -7.97 5.11 17.33
C LEU A 67 -7.20 4.91 16.02
N LEU A 68 -6.67 3.70 15.78
CA LEU A 68 -5.90 3.41 14.57
C LEU A 68 -6.80 3.48 13.33
N ASP A 69 -7.98 2.88 13.41
CA ASP A 69 -8.97 2.86 12.33
C ASP A 69 -9.39 4.28 11.95
N SER A 70 -9.65 5.13 12.95
CA SER A 70 -10.00 6.53 12.75
C SER A 70 -8.87 7.31 12.09
N LEU A 71 -7.62 7.09 12.53
CA LEU A 71 -6.47 7.76 11.94
C LEU A 71 -6.26 7.33 10.48
N ALA A 72 -6.42 6.04 10.18
CA ALA A 72 -6.33 5.50 8.83
C ALA A 72 -7.45 6.02 7.91
N ALA A 73 -8.65 6.23 8.46
CA ALA A 73 -9.80 6.75 7.72
C ALA A 73 -9.85 8.28 7.61
N MET A 74 -9.06 9.02 8.40
CA MET A 74 -9.06 10.50 8.42
C MET A 74 -8.93 11.15 7.03
N PRO A 75 -8.08 10.67 6.10
CA PRO A 75 -7.98 11.26 4.77
C PRO A 75 -9.30 11.22 3.97
N LEU A 76 -10.19 10.27 4.26
CA LEU A 76 -11.50 10.18 3.61
C LEU A 76 -12.41 11.36 3.97
N LEU A 77 -12.17 12.08 5.08
CA LEU A 77 -12.93 13.28 5.44
C LEU A 77 -12.72 14.43 4.44
N LEU A 78 -11.68 14.37 3.60
CA LEU A 78 -11.44 15.33 2.53
C LEU A 78 -12.26 15.05 1.26
N LEU A 79 -12.90 13.88 1.19
CA LEU A 79 -13.74 13.45 0.07
C LEU A 79 -15.21 13.72 0.40
N ASN A 80 -15.88 14.51 -0.45
CA ASN A 80 -17.29 14.90 -0.22
C ASN A 80 -18.29 13.85 -0.72
N ASP A 81 -17.83 12.84 -1.45
CA ASP A 81 -18.63 11.83 -2.16
C ASP A 81 -18.69 10.47 -1.44
N VAL A 82 -18.05 10.34 -0.28
CA VAL A 82 -18.07 9.09 0.51
C VAL A 82 -19.34 9.02 1.38
N GLN A 83 -20.27 8.16 0.96
CA GLN A 83 -21.54 7.92 1.64
C GLN A 83 -21.48 6.68 2.52
N LEU A 84 -22.03 6.78 3.73
CA LEU A 84 -22.29 5.62 4.57
C LEU A 84 -23.63 5.00 4.16
N PRO A 85 -23.80 3.67 4.29
CA PRO A 85 -25.10 3.02 4.07
C PRO A 85 -26.23 3.53 4.99
N LEU A 86 -25.90 4.29 6.04
CA LEU A 86 -26.83 4.87 7.00
C LEU A 86 -27.30 6.29 6.62
N ASP A 87 -26.75 6.88 5.55
CA ASP A 87 -27.06 8.26 5.13
C ASP A 87 -28.36 8.36 4.28
N SER A 88 -29.12 7.26 4.14
CA SER A 88 -30.36 7.16 3.38
C SER A 88 -31.62 7.32 4.23
#